data_AF-A0A9B0TCC5-F1
#
_entry.id   AF-A0A9B0TCC5-F1
#
_cell.length_a   1.000
_cell.length_b   1.000
_cell.length_c   1.000
_cell.angle_alpha   90.00
_cell.angle_beta   90.00
_cell.angle_gamma   90.00
#
_symmetry.space_group_name_H-M   'P 1'
#
loop_
_entity.id
_entity.type
_entity.pdbx_description
1 polymer ?
#
loop_
_entity_poly.entity_id
_entity_poly.type
_entity_poly.pdbx_seq_one_letter_code
_entity_poly.pdbx_strand_id
1 'polypeptide(L)'
;MKLATGCLILWLCLKSALTQSDPSPDPEESYSDWGLRYIRGGFESVNSYFDSFQELLGGKNGVCQYRCRYGKAPVPRPGYKPQEPNGCSSYFLGLKVPESMDLGIPAMTKCCNQLDVCYDTCGANKYRCDAKFRWCLHSICSDLKRSLGFVSKVEVACDSLADTVFNTVWTLGCRPFMNSQRAACICAEEEKEEL
;
A
#
# COMPACT_ATOMS: atom_id res chain seq x y z
N MET A 1 -9.77 -57.21 39.55
CA MET A 1 -8.30 -56.96 39.58
C MET A 1 -7.91 -55.99 38.46
N LYS A 2 -8.11 -54.67 38.62
CA LYS A 2 -7.55 -53.62 37.73
C LYS A 2 -7.47 -52.27 38.47
N LEU A 3 -6.75 -52.25 39.60
CA LEU A 3 -6.50 -51.05 40.43
C LEU A 3 -5.04 -50.95 40.88
N ALA A 4 -4.10 -51.55 40.12
CA ALA A 4 -2.67 -51.61 40.51
C ALA A 4 -1.71 -50.97 39.49
N THR A 5 -2.20 -50.39 38.40
CA THR A 5 -1.34 -49.78 37.35
C THR A 5 -1.27 -48.26 37.40
N GLY A 6 -2.11 -47.58 38.19
CA GLY A 6 -2.09 -46.11 38.32
C GLY A 6 -1.02 -45.56 39.27
N CYS A 7 -0.52 -46.35 40.21
CA CYS A 7 0.38 -45.86 41.26
C CYS A 7 1.87 -45.92 40.87
N LEU A 8 2.22 -46.71 39.84
CA LEU A 8 3.61 -46.87 39.36
C LEU A 8 4.09 -45.68 38.50
N ILE A 9 3.17 -44.97 37.83
CA ILE A 9 3.52 -43.82 36.97
C ILE A 9 3.76 -42.57 37.82
N LEU A 10 3.01 -42.37 38.92
CA LEU A 10 3.24 -41.24 39.84
C LEU A 10 4.58 -41.36 40.61
N TRP A 11 5.10 -42.57 40.79
CA TRP A 11 6.36 -42.79 41.51
C TRP A 11 7.61 -42.55 40.65
N LEU A 12 7.48 -42.60 39.32
CA LEU A 12 8.57 -42.28 38.39
C LEU A 12 8.76 -40.77 38.18
N CYS A 13 7.72 -39.96 38.36
CA CYS A 13 7.84 -38.49 38.25
C CYS A 13 8.40 -37.81 39.51
N LEU A 14 8.30 -38.42 40.69
CA LEU A 14 8.81 -37.82 41.94
C LEU A 14 10.31 -38.06 42.16
N LYS A 15 10.90 -39.08 41.53
CA LYS A 15 12.33 -39.41 41.70
C LYS A 15 13.28 -38.54 40.88
N SER A 16 12.79 -37.86 39.85
CA SER A 16 13.58 -36.89 39.08
C SER A 16 13.68 -35.52 39.75
N ALA A 17 13.00 -35.27 40.87
CA ALA A 17 12.99 -33.99 41.56
C ALA A 17 13.96 -33.89 42.76
N LEU A 18 14.67 -34.96 43.16
CA LEU A 18 15.48 -34.99 44.38
C LEU A 18 16.83 -35.74 44.22
N THR A 19 17.74 -35.17 43.43
CA THR A 19 19.21 -35.39 43.41
C THR A 19 19.75 -34.53 42.25
N GLN A 20 20.67 -33.58 42.33
CA GLN A 20 21.82 -33.24 43.20
C GLN A 20 22.13 -31.74 42.96
N SER A 21 22.16 -30.90 43.99
CA SER A 21 23.34 -30.18 44.54
C SER A 21 24.20 -29.36 43.54
N ASP A 22 24.17 -28.05 43.76
CA ASP A 22 25.01 -26.92 43.26
C ASP A 22 26.54 -27.21 43.11
N PRO A 23 27.25 -26.48 42.21
CA PRO A 23 27.77 -25.15 42.53
C PRO A 23 27.62 -24.07 41.43
N SER A 24 27.21 -22.87 41.85
CA SER A 24 27.41 -21.57 41.15
C SER A 24 28.88 -21.33 40.79
N PRO A 25 29.20 -20.60 39.69
CA PRO A 25 29.14 -19.13 39.71
C PRO A 25 28.45 -18.52 38.48
N ASP A 26 27.80 -17.37 38.68
CA ASP A 26 27.16 -16.51 37.67
C ASP A 26 28.09 -16.15 36.49
N PRO A 27 27.54 -15.89 35.28
CA PRO A 27 26.87 -14.62 35.04
C PRO A 27 25.44 -14.79 34.49
N GLU A 28 24.46 -14.29 35.24
CA GLU A 28 23.09 -14.00 34.82
C GLU A 28 22.98 -12.90 33.72
N GLU A 29 24.08 -12.52 33.05
CA GLU A 29 24.09 -11.56 31.93
C GLU A 29 24.42 -12.26 30.61
N SER A 30 23.47 -12.95 30.00
CA SER A 30 23.60 -13.22 28.56
C SER A 30 22.31 -13.74 27.93
N TYR A 31 21.57 -14.58 28.65
CA TYR A 31 20.47 -15.33 28.02
C TYR A 31 19.20 -14.49 27.81
N SER A 32 18.91 -13.60 28.75
CA SER A 32 17.81 -12.63 28.68
C SER A 32 18.12 -11.49 27.70
N ASP A 33 19.38 -11.05 27.59
CA ASP A 33 19.80 -9.97 26.68
C ASP A 33 19.71 -10.41 25.20
N TRP A 34 20.15 -11.62 24.84
CA TRP A 34 20.02 -12.09 23.45
C TRP A 34 18.55 -12.27 23.05
N GLY A 35 17.69 -12.77 23.96
CA GLY A 35 16.27 -12.95 23.70
C GLY A 35 15.54 -11.62 23.53
N LEU A 36 15.84 -10.63 24.38
CA LEU A 36 15.29 -9.28 24.26
C LEU A 36 15.81 -8.56 23.02
N ARG A 37 17.08 -8.75 22.63
CA ARG A 37 17.63 -8.20 21.38
C ARG A 37 17.03 -8.84 20.15
N TYR A 38 16.69 -10.13 20.20
CA TYR A 38 16.01 -10.82 19.10
C TYR A 38 14.55 -10.38 18.96
N ILE A 39 13.82 -10.24 20.07
CA ILE A 39 12.44 -9.72 20.08
C ILE A 39 12.40 -8.25 19.65
N ARG A 40 13.34 -7.44 20.13
CA ARG A 40 13.49 -6.04 19.73
C ARG A 40 13.86 -5.91 18.26
N GLY A 41 14.82 -6.71 17.78
CA GLY A 41 15.20 -6.75 16.36
C GLY A 41 14.05 -7.22 15.46
N GLY A 42 13.24 -8.16 15.93
CA GLY A 42 12.01 -8.59 15.26
C GLY A 42 10.98 -7.46 15.18
N PHE A 43 10.76 -6.71 16.27
CA PHE A 43 9.86 -5.56 16.27
C PHE A 43 10.37 -4.39 15.44
N GLU A 44 11.67 -4.08 15.49
CA GLU A 44 12.32 -3.07 14.64
C GLU A 44 12.24 -3.44 13.15
N SER A 45 12.42 -4.71 12.80
CA SER A 45 12.28 -5.22 11.43
C SER A 45 10.82 -5.17 10.95
N VAL A 46 9.87 -5.54 11.79
CA VAL A 46 8.42 -5.42 11.48
C VAL A 46 8.02 -3.96 11.35
N ASN A 47 8.50 -3.08 12.24
CA ASN A 47 8.23 -1.65 12.16
C ASN A 47 8.82 -1.05 10.89
N SER A 48 10.05 -1.42 10.51
CA SER A 48 10.66 -1.00 9.24
C SER A 48 9.90 -1.51 8.01
N TYR A 49 9.39 -2.74 8.04
CA TYR A 49 8.55 -3.29 6.98
C TYR A 49 7.19 -2.58 6.92
N PHE A 50 6.60 -2.25 8.07
CA PHE A 50 5.37 -1.47 8.18
C PHE A 50 5.57 -0.03 7.69
N ASP A 51 6.68 0.61 8.04
CA ASP A 51 7.03 1.95 7.57
C ASP A 51 7.22 1.93 6.05
N SER A 52 7.90 0.91 5.51
CA SER A 52 8.08 0.72 4.06
C SER A 52 6.76 0.46 3.35
N PHE A 53 5.87 -0.34 3.94
CA PHE A 53 4.54 -0.60 3.41
C PHE A 53 3.62 0.63 3.50
N GLN A 54 3.70 1.38 4.60
CA GLN A 54 2.98 2.63 4.78
C GLN A 54 3.48 3.73 3.85
N GLU A 55 4.78 3.74 3.52
CA GLU A 55 5.37 4.60 2.50
C GLU A 55 4.92 4.20 1.09
N LEU A 56 4.77 2.89 0.83
CA LEU A 56 4.21 2.36 -0.42
C LEU A 56 2.72 2.71 -0.59
N LEU A 57 1.94 2.68 0.49
CA LEU A 57 0.54 3.13 0.53
C LEU A 57 0.39 4.67 0.68
N GLY A 58 1.50 5.38 0.86
CA GLY A 58 1.62 6.84 0.82
C GLY A 58 1.17 7.61 2.07
N GLY A 59 1.62 7.19 3.24
CA GLY A 59 1.94 8.15 4.30
C GLY A 59 0.86 8.42 5.36
N LYS A 60 1.32 9.11 6.42
CA LYS A 60 0.63 9.29 7.71
C LYS A 60 -0.86 9.64 7.54
N ASN A 61 -1.72 8.81 8.13
CA ASN A 61 -3.18 8.95 8.22
C ASN A 61 -3.98 8.62 6.93
N GLY A 62 -3.35 8.13 5.85
CA GLY A 62 -4.06 7.69 4.64
C GLY A 62 -4.70 8.83 3.81
N VAL A 63 -4.36 10.09 4.12
CA VAL A 63 -4.82 11.28 3.40
C VAL A 63 -3.69 11.81 2.54
N CYS A 64 -3.78 11.56 1.23
CA CYS A 64 -2.83 12.01 0.24
C CYS A 64 -3.16 13.44 -0.17
N GLN A 65 -2.59 14.43 0.53
CA GLN A 65 -2.78 15.83 0.21
C GLN A 65 -1.45 16.58 0.28
N TYR A 66 -1.09 17.23 -0.82
CA TYR A 66 0.05 18.14 -0.85
C TYR A 66 -0.32 19.45 -0.13
N ARG A 67 0.46 19.81 0.89
CA ARG A 67 0.27 21.01 1.70
C ARG A 67 1.61 21.69 1.93
N CYS A 68 1.62 23.02 1.87
CA CYS A 68 2.78 23.81 2.25
C CYS A 68 2.88 23.95 3.78
N ARG A 69 4.05 24.33 4.28
CA ARG A 69 4.20 24.76 5.67
C ARG A 69 3.20 25.86 6.02
N TYR A 70 2.86 25.91 7.31
CA TYR A 70 1.91 26.87 7.88
C TYR A 70 0.48 26.81 7.27
N GLY A 71 0.14 25.72 6.56
CA GLY A 71 -1.20 25.51 6.01
C GLY A 71 -1.53 26.39 4.80
N LYS A 72 -0.53 27.02 4.18
CA LYS A 72 -0.71 27.81 2.96
C LYS A 72 -1.10 26.91 1.78
N ALA A 73 -1.87 27.46 0.85
CA ALA A 73 -2.23 26.76 -0.38
C ALA A 73 -1.01 26.64 -1.30
N PRO A 74 -0.74 25.46 -1.88
CA PRO A 74 0.31 25.32 -2.88
C PRO A 74 -0.07 26.09 -4.14
N VAL A 75 0.94 26.64 -4.83
CA VAL A 75 0.75 27.37 -6.08
C VAL A 75 1.36 26.61 -7.25
N PRO A 76 0.79 26.68 -8.46
CA PRO A 76 1.36 26.03 -9.64
C PRO A 76 2.78 26.52 -9.90
N ARG A 77 3.69 25.58 -10.15
CA ARG A 77 5.08 25.88 -10.51
C ARG A 77 5.13 26.65 -11.84
N PRO A 78 5.73 27.85 -11.89
CA PRO A 78 5.84 28.60 -13.13
C PRO A 78 6.58 27.81 -14.22
N GLY A 79 6.04 27.80 -15.44
CA GLY A 79 6.65 27.11 -16.58
C GLY A 79 6.60 25.57 -16.52
N TYR A 80 5.95 24.98 -15.51
CA TYR A 80 5.76 23.53 -15.45
C TYR A 80 4.91 23.04 -16.63
N LYS A 81 5.43 22.05 -17.33
CA LYS A 81 4.71 21.31 -18.35
C LYS A 81 4.34 19.95 -17.76
N PRO A 82 3.04 19.61 -17.71
CA PRO A 82 2.62 18.26 -17.32
C PRO A 82 3.38 17.21 -18.12
N GLN A 83 3.66 16.07 -17.49
CA GLN A 83 4.32 15.00 -18.22
C GLN A 83 3.39 14.51 -19.34
N GLU A 84 3.97 14.02 -20.43
CA GLU A 84 3.14 13.36 -21.43
C GLU A 84 2.47 12.14 -20.78
N PRO A 85 1.15 11.98 -20.95
CA PRO A 85 0.44 10.87 -20.36
C PRO A 85 1.02 9.53 -20.85
N ASN A 86 1.48 8.70 -19.91
CA ASN A 86 2.24 7.47 -20.21
C ASN A 86 1.37 6.20 -20.11
N GLY A 87 0.04 6.35 -20.13
CA GLY A 87 -0.90 5.24 -19.95
C GLY A 87 -0.88 4.67 -18.54
N CYS A 88 -1.25 3.39 -18.39
CA CYS A 88 -1.45 2.80 -17.06
C CYS A 88 -0.19 2.19 -16.42
N SER A 89 0.99 2.25 -17.08
CA SER A 89 2.21 1.54 -16.66
C SER A 89 2.71 1.91 -15.26
N SER A 90 2.48 3.14 -14.81
CA SER A 90 2.89 3.62 -13.48
C SER A 90 2.03 3.07 -12.33
N TYR A 91 0.80 2.65 -12.62
CA TYR A 91 -0.19 2.28 -11.60
C TYR A 91 -0.24 0.79 -11.27
N PHE A 92 0.30 -0.05 -12.15
CA PHE A 92 0.32 -1.51 -11.96
C PHE A 92 1.63 -2.02 -11.32
N LEU A 93 2.50 -1.14 -10.78
CA LEU A 93 3.76 -1.54 -10.11
C LEU A 93 4.66 -2.46 -10.96
N GLY A 94 4.61 -2.38 -12.29
CA GLY A 94 5.35 -3.29 -13.17
C GLY A 94 4.82 -4.73 -13.18
N LEU A 95 3.66 -5.00 -12.57
CA LEU A 95 2.92 -6.23 -12.80
C LEU A 95 2.47 -6.20 -14.26
N LYS A 96 3.04 -7.11 -15.06
CA LYS A 96 2.51 -7.43 -16.39
C LYS A 96 1.06 -7.85 -16.19
N VAL A 97 0.14 -6.94 -16.46
CA VAL A 97 -1.26 -7.30 -16.63
C VAL A 97 -1.24 -8.39 -17.72
N PRO A 98 -1.85 -9.56 -17.50
CA PRO A 98 -1.75 -10.66 -18.46
C PRO A 98 -2.04 -10.14 -19.87
N GLU A 99 -1.32 -10.61 -20.89
CA GLU A 99 -1.43 -10.12 -22.29
C GLU A 99 -2.87 -10.15 -22.84
N SER A 100 -3.78 -10.88 -22.19
CA SER A 100 -5.23 -10.83 -22.43
C SER A 100 -5.92 -9.52 -22.01
N MET A 101 -5.28 -8.69 -21.20
CA MET A 101 -5.70 -7.33 -20.81
C MET A 101 -4.81 -6.25 -21.43
N ASP A 102 -3.59 -6.63 -21.83
CA ASP A 102 -2.72 -5.84 -22.71
C ASP A 102 -3.17 -5.92 -24.19
N LEU A 103 -4.27 -6.65 -24.46
CA LEU A 103 -5.06 -6.49 -25.68
C LEU A 103 -5.74 -5.12 -25.64
N GLY A 104 -4.94 -4.10 -25.95
CA GLY A 104 -5.25 -2.68 -26.05
C GLY A 104 -6.74 -2.38 -26.07
N ILE A 105 -7.27 -1.97 -24.92
CA ILE A 105 -8.46 -1.14 -24.89
C ILE A 105 -7.92 0.31 -24.86
N PRO A 106 -7.79 1.01 -26.00
CA PRO A 106 -7.45 2.43 -26.04
C PRO A 106 -8.24 3.29 -25.04
N ALA A 107 -9.46 2.86 -24.69
CA ALA A 107 -10.29 3.51 -23.70
C ALA A 107 -9.73 3.43 -22.25
N MET A 108 -9.07 2.34 -21.87
CA MET A 108 -8.42 2.21 -20.55
C MET A 108 -7.23 3.16 -20.44
N THR A 109 -6.38 3.18 -21.48
CA THR A 109 -5.26 4.13 -21.59
C THR A 109 -5.75 5.58 -21.53
N LYS A 110 -6.90 5.88 -22.15
CA LYS A 110 -7.53 7.20 -22.04
C LYS A 110 -7.91 7.55 -20.60
N CYS A 111 -8.44 6.61 -19.83
CA CYS A 111 -8.76 6.84 -18.41
C CYS A 111 -7.51 7.09 -17.58
N CYS A 112 -6.44 6.31 -17.79
CA CYS A 112 -5.16 6.53 -17.11
C CYS A 112 -4.55 7.88 -17.46
N ASN A 113 -4.61 8.29 -18.74
CA ASN A 113 -4.13 9.60 -19.15
C ASN A 113 -4.92 10.75 -18.50
N GLN A 114 -6.24 10.59 -18.31
CA GLN A 114 -7.05 11.57 -17.58
C GLN A 114 -6.69 11.63 -16.10
N LEU A 115 -6.35 10.49 -15.50
CA LEU A 115 -5.87 10.41 -14.13
C LEU A 115 -4.52 11.13 -13.98
N ASP A 116 -3.56 10.87 -14.87
CA ASP A 116 -2.25 11.53 -14.89
C ASP A 116 -2.39 13.04 -14.93
N VAL A 117 -3.19 13.58 -15.86
CA VAL A 117 -3.45 15.03 -15.96
C VAL A 117 -4.08 15.58 -14.67
N CYS A 118 -4.98 14.82 -14.04
CA CYS A 118 -5.59 15.24 -12.78
C CYS A 118 -4.57 15.26 -11.64
N TYR A 119 -3.70 14.26 -11.56
CA TYR A 119 -2.63 14.18 -10.57
C TYR A 119 -1.54 15.24 -10.77
N ASP A 120 -1.24 15.61 -12.02
CA ASP A 120 -0.29 16.68 -12.37
C ASP A 120 -0.88 18.09 -12.23
N THR A 121 -2.18 18.22 -11.93
CA THR A 121 -2.79 19.52 -11.66
C THR A 121 -2.45 19.94 -10.23
N CYS A 122 -1.68 21.02 -10.08
CA CYS A 122 -1.28 21.50 -8.76
C CYS A 122 -2.49 21.79 -7.85
N GLY A 123 -2.46 21.28 -6.61
CA GLY A 123 -3.54 21.46 -5.63
C GLY A 123 -4.77 20.61 -5.90
N ALA A 124 -4.69 19.64 -6.82
CA ALA A 124 -5.77 18.70 -7.07
C ALA A 124 -6.11 17.88 -5.82
N ASN A 125 -7.35 17.41 -5.76
CA ASN A 125 -7.80 16.52 -4.70
C ASN A 125 -7.77 15.07 -5.23
N LYS A 126 -6.91 14.22 -4.63
CA LYS A 126 -6.77 12.81 -5.03
C LYS A 126 -8.11 12.09 -5.13
N TYR A 127 -8.97 12.21 -4.12
CA TYR A 127 -10.27 11.55 -4.10
C TYR A 127 -11.19 11.99 -5.26
N ARG A 128 -11.13 13.26 -5.66
CA ARG A 128 -11.87 13.74 -6.84
C ARG A 128 -11.28 13.22 -8.16
N CYS A 129 -9.95 13.09 -8.24
CA CYS A 129 -9.29 12.47 -9.39
C CYS A 129 -9.66 10.99 -9.51
N ASP A 130 -9.54 10.24 -8.41
CA ASP A 130 -9.85 8.81 -8.37
C ASP A 130 -11.32 8.53 -8.67
N ALA A 131 -12.23 9.37 -8.17
CA ALA A 131 -13.65 9.26 -8.51
C ALA A 131 -13.88 9.41 -10.03
N LYS A 132 -13.28 10.43 -10.66
CA LYS A 132 -13.36 10.60 -12.13
C LYS A 132 -12.78 9.40 -12.87
N PHE A 133 -11.68 8.84 -12.38
CA PHE A 133 -11.09 7.64 -12.95
C PHE A 133 -12.04 6.45 -12.86
N ARG A 134 -12.65 6.20 -11.70
CA ARG A 134 -13.70 5.17 -11.53
C ARG A 134 -14.83 5.33 -12.54
N TRP A 135 -15.35 6.54 -12.69
CA TRP A 135 -16.40 6.85 -13.67
C TRP A 135 -15.95 6.54 -15.11
N CYS A 136 -14.72 6.89 -15.46
CA CYS A 136 -14.17 6.59 -16.77
C CYS A 136 -14.11 5.08 -17.03
N LEU A 137 -13.67 4.27 -16.06
CA LEU A 137 -13.62 2.81 -16.18
C LEU A 137 -15.01 2.19 -16.39
N HIS A 138 -16.00 2.55 -15.58
CA HIS A 138 -17.36 2.00 -15.73
C HIS A 138 -18.06 2.50 -17.01
N SER A 139 -17.68 3.66 -17.53
CA SER A 139 -18.18 4.13 -18.84
C SER A 139 -17.79 3.14 -19.95
N ILE A 140 -16.59 2.57 -19.90
CA ILE A 140 -16.14 1.56 -20.86
C ILE A 140 -17.04 0.32 -20.78
N CYS A 141 -17.34 -0.16 -19.57
CA CYS A 141 -18.24 -1.30 -19.36
C CYS A 141 -19.66 -1.01 -19.85
N SER A 142 -20.15 0.21 -19.64
CA SER A 142 -21.45 0.67 -20.14
C SER A 142 -21.50 0.70 -21.68
N ASP A 143 -20.43 1.15 -22.33
CA ASP A 143 -20.32 1.18 -23.79
C ASP A 143 -20.22 -0.23 -24.40
N LEU A 144 -19.50 -1.15 -23.74
CA LEU A 144 -19.42 -2.55 -24.13
C LEU A 144 -20.77 -3.25 -24.01
N LYS A 145 -21.51 -3.01 -22.93
CA LYS A 145 -22.88 -3.52 -22.73
C LYS A 145 -23.79 -3.14 -23.89
N ARG A 146 -23.76 -1.87 -24.29
CA ARG A 146 -24.57 -1.35 -25.40
C ARG A 146 -24.17 -1.96 -26.75
N SER A 147 -22.88 -2.22 -26.95
CA SER A 147 -22.34 -2.68 -28.23
C SER A 147 -22.51 -4.18 -28.46
N LEU A 148 -22.43 -5.02 -27.42
CA LEU A 148 -22.44 -6.47 -27.55
C LEU A 148 -23.83 -7.11 -27.48
N GLY A 149 -24.87 -6.41 -27.00
CA GLY A 149 -26.26 -6.90 -26.99
C GLY A 149 -26.54 -8.16 -26.16
N PHE A 150 -25.51 -8.82 -25.61
CA PHE A 150 -25.58 -10.03 -24.80
C PHE A 150 -25.30 -9.68 -23.33
N VAL A 151 -26.38 -9.54 -22.57
CA VAL A 151 -26.41 -9.02 -21.22
C VAL A 151 -26.23 -10.18 -20.24
N SER A 152 -25.11 -10.22 -19.50
CA SER A 152 -25.02 -10.61 -18.08
C SER A 152 -23.59 -10.98 -17.70
N LYS A 153 -22.99 -12.00 -18.34
CA LYS A 153 -21.70 -12.55 -17.88
C LYS A 153 -20.50 -11.64 -18.19
N VAL A 154 -20.50 -11.00 -19.35
CA VAL A 154 -19.40 -10.10 -19.77
C VAL A 154 -19.46 -8.75 -19.05
N GLU A 155 -20.67 -8.25 -18.79
CA GLU A 155 -20.89 -7.01 -18.03
C GLU A 155 -20.37 -7.14 -16.60
N VAL A 156 -20.80 -8.19 -15.88
CA VAL A 156 -20.35 -8.44 -14.50
C VAL A 156 -18.83 -8.62 -14.43
N ALA A 157 -18.23 -9.26 -15.44
CA ALA A 157 -16.78 -9.39 -15.53
C ALA A 157 -16.08 -8.04 -15.75
N CYS A 158 -16.65 -7.17 -16.59
CA CYS A 158 -16.10 -5.84 -16.84
C CYS A 158 -16.18 -4.95 -15.58
N ASP A 159 -17.34 -4.89 -14.92
CA ASP A 159 -17.50 -4.08 -13.71
C ASP A 159 -16.57 -4.57 -12.59
N SER A 160 -16.45 -5.89 -12.41
CA SER A 160 -15.51 -6.46 -11.43
C SER A 160 -14.05 -6.11 -11.75
N LEU A 161 -13.67 -6.08 -13.03
CA LEU A 161 -12.33 -5.67 -13.46
C LEU A 161 -12.12 -4.16 -13.21
N ALA A 162 -13.08 -3.33 -13.59
CA ALA A 162 -13.04 -1.89 -13.36
C ALA A 162 -12.90 -1.56 -11.86
N ASP A 163 -13.64 -2.27 -11.01
CA ASP A 163 -13.52 -2.17 -9.55
C ASP A 163 -12.13 -2.57 -9.05
N THR A 164 -11.58 -3.67 -9.56
CA THR A 164 -10.24 -4.15 -9.17
C THR A 164 -9.16 -3.14 -9.53
N VAL A 165 -9.20 -2.59 -10.75
CA VAL A 165 -8.27 -1.56 -11.22
C VAL A 165 -8.41 -0.28 -10.39
N PHE A 166 -9.65 0.19 -10.17
CA PHE A 166 -9.92 1.34 -9.34
C PHE A 166 -9.39 1.16 -7.90
N ASN A 167 -9.69 0.03 -7.26
CA ASN A 167 -9.26 -0.24 -5.89
C ASN A 167 -7.74 -0.27 -5.77
N THR A 168 -7.05 -0.77 -6.81
CA THR A 168 -5.58 -0.74 -6.90
C THR A 168 -5.05 0.69 -6.96
N VAL A 169 -5.58 1.52 -7.86
CA VAL A 169 -5.19 2.94 -7.98
C VAL A 169 -5.54 3.73 -6.72
N TRP A 170 -6.71 3.49 -6.13
CA TRP A 170 -7.14 4.12 -4.90
C TRP A 170 -6.14 3.86 -3.77
N THR A 171 -5.76 2.59 -3.60
CA THR A 171 -4.92 2.10 -2.50
C THR A 171 -3.44 2.43 -2.68
N LEU A 172 -2.92 2.29 -3.90
CA LEU A 172 -1.49 2.43 -4.20
C LEU A 172 -1.13 3.78 -4.83
N GLY A 173 -2.14 4.57 -5.24
CA GLY A 173 -1.95 5.79 -6.01
C GLY A 173 -1.46 7.00 -5.21
N CYS A 174 -1.22 6.84 -3.91
CA CYS A 174 -0.85 7.96 -3.07
C CYS A 174 0.57 8.48 -3.35
N ARG A 175 1.55 7.57 -3.48
CA ARG A 175 2.92 7.91 -3.86
C ARG A 175 3.01 8.60 -5.23
N PRO A 176 2.43 8.06 -6.33
CA PRO A 176 2.45 8.76 -7.61
C PRO A 176 1.72 10.10 -7.55
N PHE A 177 0.57 10.20 -6.87
CA PHE A 177 -0.12 11.48 -6.66
C PHE A 177 0.79 12.51 -5.98
N MET A 178 1.44 12.16 -4.87
CA MET A 178 2.32 13.09 -4.15
C MET A 178 3.56 13.48 -4.96
N ASN A 179 4.10 12.59 -5.78
CA ASN A 179 5.20 12.89 -6.68
C ASN A 179 4.79 13.88 -7.77
N SER A 180 3.64 13.67 -8.42
CA SER A 180 3.05 14.62 -9.38
C SER A 180 2.81 15.98 -8.75
N GLN A 181 2.23 16.03 -7.54
CA GLN A 181 2.01 17.29 -6.83
C GLN A 181 3.32 18.02 -6.50
N ARG A 182 4.38 17.31 -6.09
CA ARG A 182 5.71 17.92 -5.81
C ARG A 182 6.36 18.48 -7.09
N ALA A 183 6.12 17.83 -8.23
CA ALA A 183 6.60 18.34 -9.52
C ALA A 183 5.81 19.58 -9.97
N ALA A 184 4.49 19.54 -9.85
CA ALA A 184 3.58 20.57 -10.36
C ALA A 184 3.40 21.80 -9.45
N CYS A 185 3.66 21.67 -8.14
CA CYS A 185 3.45 22.73 -7.16
C CYS A 185 4.75 23.27 -6.57
N ILE A 186 4.68 24.51 -6.07
CA ILE A 186 5.66 25.13 -5.18
C ILE A 186 4.95 25.77 -3.97
N CYS A 187 5.74 26.06 -2.93
CA CYS A 187 5.31 26.75 -1.73
C CYS A 187 6.01 28.11 -1.66
N ALA A 188 5.28 29.17 -2.01
CA ALA A 188 5.84 30.51 -2.25
C ALA A 188 6.59 31.15 -1.07
N GLU A 189 6.32 30.70 0.17
CA GLU A 189 7.02 31.19 1.37
C GLU A 189 8.32 30.42 1.67
N GLU A 190 8.44 29.17 1.22
CA GLU A 190 9.64 28.35 1.42
C GLU A 190 10.79 28.81 0.50
N GLU A 191 10.48 29.29 -0.71
CA GLU A 191 11.50 29.85 -1.63
C GLU A 191 12.04 31.22 -1.19
N LYS A 192 11.33 31.96 -0.33
CA LYS A 192 11.77 33.27 0.17
C LYS A 192 12.66 33.19 1.42
N GLU A 193 12.58 32.11 2.18
CA GLU A 193 13.47 31.88 3.33
C GLU A 193 14.87 31.41 2.91
N GLU A 194 15.03 30.91 1.68
CA GLU A 194 16.32 30.45 1.14
C GLU A 194 17.08 31.52 0.33
N LEU A 195 16.59 32.77 0.27
CA LEU A 195 17.21 33.90 -0.45
C LEU A 195 17.72 35.01 0.47
#